data_AF-A0A2D6BK27-F1
#
_entry.id   AF-A0A2D6BK27-F1
#
_cell.length_a   1.000
_cell.length_b   1.000
_cell.length_c   1.000
_cell.angle_alpha   90.00
_cell.angle_beta   90.00
_cell.angle_gamma   90.00
#
_symmetry.space_group_name_H-M   'P 1'
#
loop_
_entity.id
_entity.type
_entity.pdbx_description
1 polymer ?
#
loop_
_entity_poly.entity_id
_entity_poly.type
_entity_poly.pdbx_seq_one_letter_code
_entity_poly.pdbx_strand_id
1 'polypeptide(L)'
;MGTPELPPPQARRILDLARTDRAAARLAMAEHGLQAQVALVCETPARRRAELLAVAPEPERLIPALPPAELCFTALAVGLDDAGWILEHAGAEQMTACVDLDAWHQGLPDRARLGGWLVAFADAGEEALLRAARAVDFEAWTLHLMDRIEVVLKPSGDEDWTPPTGGLTLDGQFYALPRKEGDDLEELTDLLRVLFQKDYWFYFRLLQSVVWELPSETEEWARRWRGGRLEDLGFPPLGEAKALYSFMGDHELRALPSEERPWRLSEWPLPVWMPNLPASTEADSALFRAFAALPEGDRRPFLLEFLTVANRLAVADDLPLGEAETLPTALAKAARFASLGIEYLSAEHGESAATILLRVSQERLFQVGFNLERAAGRAEPPPLPPDPEEEAAAEATDEE
;
A
#
# COMPACT_ATOMS: atom_id res chain seq x y z
N MET A 1 8.92 -21.60 -5.96
CA MET A 1 7.61 -21.83 -6.59
C MET A 1 6.63 -22.15 -5.47
N GLY A 2 5.95 -21.13 -4.95
CA GLY A 2 4.96 -21.31 -3.89
C GLY A 2 3.78 -22.11 -4.41
N THR A 3 3.24 -22.99 -3.57
CA THR A 3 1.93 -23.61 -3.80
C THR A 3 0.91 -22.49 -4.04
N PRO A 4 0.09 -22.55 -5.11
CA PRO A 4 -0.93 -21.54 -5.33
C PRO A 4 -1.89 -21.54 -4.14
N GLU A 5 -2.03 -20.40 -3.47
CA GLU A 5 -3.02 -20.25 -2.41
C GLU A 5 -4.39 -20.60 -2.98
N LEU A 6 -5.06 -21.55 -2.32
CA LEU A 6 -6.38 -22.00 -2.74
C LEU A 6 -7.42 -21.09 -2.09
N PRO A 7 -8.43 -20.61 -2.84
CA PRO A 7 -9.53 -19.86 -2.27
C PRO A 7 -10.24 -20.66 -1.17
N PRO A 8 -10.88 -19.98 -0.20
CA PRO A 8 -11.74 -20.62 0.78
C PRO A 8 -12.79 -21.53 0.10
N PRO A 9 -13.24 -22.63 0.74
CA PRO A 9 -14.18 -23.57 0.12
C PRO A 9 -15.45 -22.92 -0.45
N GLN A 10 -15.95 -21.88 0.24
CA GLN A 10 -17.10 -21.09 -0.20
C GLN A 10 -16.79 -20.28 -1.46
N ALA A 11 -15.65 -19.58 -1.48
CA ALA A 11 -15.20 -18.81 -2.65
C ALA A 11 -14.99 -19.75 -3.84
N ARG A 12 -14.34 -20.91 -3.62
CA ARG A 12 -14.14 -21.92 -4.66
C ARG A 12 -15.46 -22.39 -5.27
N ARG A 13 -16.48 -22.66 -4.44
CA ARG A 13 -17.81 -23.05 -4.93
C ARG A 13 -18.43 -21.96 -5.82
N ILE A 14 -18.38 -20.69 -5.40
CA ILE A 14 -18.93 -19.57 -6.17
C ILE A 14 -18.14 -19.39 -7.48
N LEU A 15 -16.83 -19.51 -7.43
CA LEU A 15 -15.96 -19.39 -8.61
C LEU A 15 -16.16 -20.53 -9.61
N ASP A 16 -16.37 -21.76 -9.13
CA ASP A 16 -16.69 -22.91 -9.97
C ASP A 16 -18.09 -22.76 -10.61
N LEU A 17 -19.06 -22.21 -9.88
CA LEU A 17 -20.36 -21.81 -10.43
C LEU A 17 -20.20 -20.71 -11.48
N ALA A 18 -19.37 -19.69 -11.25
CA ALA A 18 -19.20 -18.56 -12.18
C ALA A 18 -18.72 -18.99 -13.58
N ARG A 19 -18.02 -20.13 -13.67
CA ARG A 19 -17.58 -20.73 -14.94
C ARG A 19 -18.68 -21.44 -15.73
N THR A 20 -19.73 -21.91 -15.07
CA THR A 20 -20.76 -22.78 -15.66
C THR A 20 -22.15 -22.14 -15.67
N ASP A 21 -22.48 -21.38 -14.63
CA ASP A 21 -23.74 -20.68 -14.43
C ASP A 21 -23.50 -19.39 -13.59
N ARG A 22 -23.31 -18.26 -14.27
CA ARG A 22 -23.12 -16.96 -13.63
C ARG A 22 -24.33 -16.52 -12.80
N ALA A 23 -25.55 -16.93 -13.17
CA ALA A 23 -26.75 -16.57 -12.41
C ALA A 23 -26.78 -17.33 -11.07
N ALA A 24 -26.45 -18.62 -11.08
CA ALA A 24 -26.27 -19.40 -9.86
C ALA A 24 -25.12 -18.87 -8.98
N ALA A 25 -24.01 -18.44 -9.57
CA ALA A 25 -22.91 -17.82 -8.83
C ALA A 25 -23.35 -16.52 -8.14
N ARG A 26 -24.10 -15.66 -8.84
CA ARG A 26 -24.65 -14.41 -8.27
C ARG A 26 -25.64 -14.69 -7.14
N LEU A 27 -26.50 -15.69 -7.29
CA LEU A 27 -27.41 -16.12 -6.22
C LEU A 27 -26.65 -16.63 -5.01
N ALA A 28 -25.62 -17.46 -5.21
CA ALA A 28 -24.78 -17.96 -4.12
C ALA A 28 -24.03 -16.83 -3.39
N MET A 29 -23.53 -15.82 -4.11
CA MET A 29 -22.94 -14.63 -3.51
C MET A 29 -23.98 -13.81 -2.71
N ALA A 30 -25.22 -13.71 -3.22
CA ALA A 30 -26.32 -13.01 -2.57
C ALA A 30 -26.85 -13.69 -1.29
N GLU A 31 -26.54 -14.97 -1.05
CA GLU A 31 -26.83 -15.65 0.22
C GLU A 31 -26.05 -15.04 1.40
N HIS A 32 -24.95 -14.33 1.12
CA HIS A 32 -24.09 -13.69 2.11
C HIS A 32 -24.45 -12.21 2.29
N GLY A 33 -24.48 -11.73 3.54
CA GLY A 33 -24.55 -10.30 3.84
C GLY A 33 -23.26 -9.57 3.44
N LEU A 34 -23.32 -8.24 3.29
CA LEU A 34 -22.21 -7.41 2.80
C LEU A 34 -20.87 -7.69 3.49
N GLN A 35 -20.85 -7.76 4.83
CA GLN A 35 -19.60 -8.02 5.57
C GLN A 35 -19.03 -9.42 5.31
N ALA A 36 -19.88 -10.42 5.10
CA ALA A 36 -19.44 -11.76 4.74
C ALA A 36 -18.96 -11.83 3.28
N GLN A 37 -19.53 -11.00 2.38
CA GLN A 37 -19.02 -10.85 1.02
C GLN A 37 -17.64 -10.17 1.01
N VAL A 38 -17.43 -9.12 1.80
CA VAL A 38 -16.12 -8.46 1.98
C VAL A 38 -15.08 -9.48 2.46
N ALA A 39 -15.40 -10.20 3.54
CA ALA A 39 -14.55 -11.27 4.06
C ALA A 39 -14.16 -12.29 2.97
N LEU A 40 -15.16 -12.78 2.22
CA LEU A 40 -14.94 -13.77 1.18
C LEU A 40 -14.02 -13.28 0.07
N VAL A 41 -14.16 -12.01 -0.35
CA VAL A 41 -13.29 -11.38 -1.33
C VAL A 41 -11.88 -11.25 -0.77
N CYS A 42 -11.71 -10.68 0.43
CA CYS A 42 -10.40 -10.46 1.02
C CYS A 42 -9.64 -11.76 1.33
N GLU A 43 -10.33 -12.83 1.74
CA GLU A 43 -9.73 -14.15 1.96
C GLU A 43 -9.43 -14.91 0.66
N THR A 44 -9.93 -14.43 -0.48
CA THR A 44 -9.62 -14.99 -1.79
C THR A 44 -8.29 -14.41 -2.30
N PRO A 45 -7.39 -15.23 -2.88
CA PRO A 45 -6.14 -14.74 -3.47
C PRO A 45 -6.39 -13.57 -4.42
N ALA A 46 -5.58 -12.51 -4.33
CA ALA A 46 -5.80 -11.24 -5.02
C ALA A 46 -6.15 -11.40 -6.51
N ARG A 47 -5.42 -12.27 -7.21
CA ARG A 47 -5.61 -12.60 -8.64
C ARG A 47 -6.99 -13.15 -9.01
N ARG A 48 -7.77 -13.61 -8.04
CA ARG A 48 -9.11 -14.21 -8.23
C ARG A 48 -10.24 -13.35 -7.67
N ARG A 49 -9.93 -12.25 -6.99
CA ARG A 49 -10.93 -11.39 -6.34
C ARG A 49 -11.87 -10.75 -7.34
N ALA A 50 -11.36 -10.33 -8.50
CA ALA A 50 -12.17 -9.78 -9.58
C ALA A 50 -13.25 -10.76 -10.09
N GLU A 51 -12.96 -12.07 -10.12
CA GLU A 51 -13.94 -13.08 -10.49
C GLU A 51 -15.14 -13.11 -9.52
N LEU A 52 -14.89 -12.93 -8.21
CA LEU A 52 -15.95 -12.83 -7.20
C LEU A 52 -16.72 -11.51 -7.29
N LEU A 53 -16.01 -10.39 -7.44
CA LEU A 53 -16.62 -9.07 -7.58
C LEU A 53 -17.54 -9.01 -8.82
N ALA A 54 -17.15 -9.65 -9.92
CA ALA A 54 -17.93 -9.68 -11.16
C ALA A 54 -19.24 -10.50 -11.07
N VAL A 55 -19.40 -11.33 -10.03
CA VAL A 55 -20.64 -12.04 -9.73
C VAL A 55 -21.35 -11.50 -8.48
N ALA A 56 -20.86 -10.42 -7.87
CA ALA A 56 -21.52 -9.79 -6.74
C ALA A 56 -22.91 -9.26 -7.13
N PRO A 57 -23.91 -9.39 -6.25
CA PRO A 57 -25.26 -8.89 -6.52
C PRO A 57 -25.35 -7.36 -6.58
N GLU A 58 -24.49 -6.67 -5.83
CA GLU A 58 -24.44 -5.19 -5.71
C GLU A 58 -22.95 -4.76 -5.63
N PRO A 59 -22.16 -4.89 -6.72
CA PRO A 59 -20.74 -4.52 -6.72
C PRO A 59 -20.50 -3.06 -6.29
N GLU A 60 -21.42 -2.16 -6.62
CA GLU A 60 -21.43 -0.75 -6.23
C GLU A 60 -21.55 -0.51 -4.73
N ARG A 61 -21.95 -1.53 -3.95
CA ARG A 61 -21.95 -1.50 -2.48
C ARG A 61 -20.81 -2.33 -1.88
N LEU A 62 -20.42 -3.41 -2.55
CA LEU A 62 -19.35 -4.29 -2.09
C LEU A 62 -17.97 -3.67 -2.25
N ILE A 63 -17.67 -3.08 -3.41
CA ILE A 63 -16.36 -2.51 -3.72
C ILE A 63 -16.00 -1.37 -2.75
N PRO A 64 -16.88 -0.37 -2.49
CA PRO A 64 -16.60 0.65 -1.47
C PRO A 64 -16.42 0.11 -0.05
N ALA A 65 -16.93 -1.09 0.24
CA ALA A 65 -16.83 -1.71 1.56
C ALA A 65 -15.54 -2.52 1.75
N LEU A 66 -14.76 -2.73 0.68
CA LEU A 66 -13.43 -3.34 0.80
C LEU A 66 -12.48 -2.39 1.54
N PRO A 67 -11.60 -2.90 2.41
CA PRO A 67 -10.54 -2.08 2.99
C PRO A 67 -9.68 -1.42 1.89
N PRO A 68 -9.19 -0.18 2.07
CA PRO A 68 -8.47 0.56 1.01
C PRO A 68 -7.29 -0.20 0.39
N ALA A 69 -6.46 -0.83 1.22
CA ALA A 69 -5.32 -1.62 0.74
C ALA A 69 -5.76 -2.84 -0.09
N GLU A 70 -6.86 -3.49 0.29
CA GLU A 70 -7.37 -4.67 -0.42
C GLU A 70 -7.89 -4.33 -1.82
N LEU A 71 -8.42 -3.11 -2.02
CA LEU A 71 -8.78 -2.63 -3.34
C LEU A 71 -7.53 -2.44 -4.20
N CYS A 72 -6.49 -1.79 -3.66
CA CYS A 72 -5.21 -1.59 -4.36
C CYS A 72 -4.64 -2.93 -4.85
N PHE A 73 -4.55 -3.92 -3.94
CA PHE A 73 -4.06 -5.26 -4.26
C PHE A 73 -4.90 -5.94 -5.34
N THR A 74 -6.22 -5.73 -5.32
CA THR A 74 -7.13 -6.30 -6.30
C THR A 74 -6.93 -5.67 -7.67
N ALA A 75 -6.84 -4.34 -7.75
CA ALA A 75 -6.63 -3.61 -9.00
C ALA A 75 -5.28 -3.98 -9.64
N LEU A 76 -4.20 -4.03 -8.86
CA LEU A 76 -2.87 -4.40 -9.36
C LEU A 76 -2.79 -5.87 -9.78
N ALA A 77 -3.48 -6.77 -9.07
CA ALA A 77 -3.51 -8.19 -9.43
C ALA A 77 -4.29 -8.47 -10.72
N VAL A 78 -5.27 -7.62 -11.06
CA VAL A 78 -6.00 -7.64 -12.33
C VAL A 78 -5.16 -7.01 -13.44
N GLY A 79 -4.41 -5.95 -13.13
CA GLY A 79 -3.75 -5.07 -14.09
C GLY A 79 -4.56 -3.78 -14.26
N LEU A 80 -3.89 -2.63 -14.25
CA LEU A 80 -4.55 -1.32 -14.26
C LEU A 80 -5.42 -1.11 -15.49
N ASP A 81 -4.98 -1.56 -16.66
CA ASP A 81 -5.72 -1.49 -17.94
C ASP A 81 -7.09 -2.21 -17.88
N ASP A 82 -7.22 -3.22 -17.01
CA ASP A 82 -8.43 -4.03 -16.85
C ASP A 82 -9.21 -3.68 -15.56
N ALA A 83 -8.72 -2.73 -14.76
CA ALA A 83 -9.26 -2.39 -13.44
C ALA A 83 -10.36 -1.31 -13.47
N GLY A 84 -10.57 -0.63 -14.60
CA GLY A 84 -11.49 0.51 -14.70
C GLY A 84 -12.90 0.27 -14.13
N TRP A 85 -13.51 -0.88 -14.42
CA TRP A 85 -14.84 -1.24 -13.90
C TRP A 85 -14.88 -1.43 -12.37
N ILE A 86 -13.75 -1.79 -11.74
CA ILE A 86 -13.64 -1.87 -10.28
C ILE A 86 -13.49 -0.46 -9.72
N LEU A 87 -12.61 0.34 -10.33
CA LEU A 87 -12.30 1.71 -9.90
C LEU A 87 -13.49 2.66 -10.10
N GLU A 88 -14.40 2.37 -11.02
CA GLU A 88 -15.68 3.07 -11.19
C GLU A 88 -16.46 3.15 -9.87
N HIS A 89 -16.36 2.12 -9.05
CA HIS A 89 -17.03 2.02 -7.75
C HIS A 89 -16.12 2.37 -6.56
N ALA A 90 -14.86 2.71 -6.78
CA ALA A 90 -13.94 3.03 -5.70
C ALA A 90 -14.30 4.34 -4.99
N GLY A 91 -14.22 4.31 -3.66
CA GLY A 91 -14.31 5.49 -2.80
C GLY A 91 -13.02 6.31 -2.78
N ALA A 92 -13.11 7.55 -2.31
CA ALA A 92 -11.98 8.48 -2.24
C ALA A 92 -10.78 7.92 -1.46
N GLU A 93 -11.01 7.40 -0.24
CA GLU A 93 -9.95 6.80 0.59
C GLU A 93 -9.28 5.60 -0.10
N GLN A 94 -10.04 4.81 -0.86
CA GLN A 94 -9.48 3.68 -1.59
C GLN A 94 -8.61 4.13 -2.76
N MET A 95 -9.02 5.18 -3.50
CA MET A 95 -8.22 5.78 -4.58
C MET A 95 -6.93 6.38 -4.04
N THR A 96 -6.99 7.11 -2.92
CA THR A 96 -5.81 7.66 -2.24
C THR A 96 -4.86 6.54 -1.80
N ALA A 97 -5.38 5.48 -1.17
CA ALA A 97 -4.56 4.34 -0.75
C ALA A 97 -3.91 3.61 -1.93
N CYS A 98 -4.58 3.49 -3.08
CA CYS A 98 -4.01 2.91 -4.29
C CYS A 98 -2.73 3.65 -4.71
N VAL A 99 -2.82 4.98 -4.81
CA VAL A 99 -1.67 5.82 -5.18
C VAL A 99 -0.60 5.80 -4.09
N ASP A 100 -0.97 5.92 -2.82
CA ASP A 100 0.00 5.94 -1.71
C ASP A 100 0.81 4.65 -1.59
N LEU A 101 0.17 3.49 -1.82
CA LEU A 101 0.81 2.17 -1.67
C LEU A 101 1.67 1.78 -2.87
N ASP A 102 1.32 2.23 -4.09
CA ASP A 102 1.92 1.73 -5.32
C ASP A 102 2.74 2.76 -6.09
N ALA A 103 2.31 4.03 -6.15
CA ALA A 103 2.90 5.04 -7.02
C ALA A 103 4.11 5.76 -6.41
N TRP A 104 4.92 5.06 -5.61
CA TRP A 104 6.06 5.63 -4.88
C TRP A 104 7.26 4.70 -4.91
N HIS A 105 8.45 5.28 -5.05
CA HIS A 105 9.72 4.58 -4.97
C HIS A 105 10.71 5.41 -4.14
N GLN A 106 11.38 4.79 -3.17
CA GLN A 106 12.40 5.42 -2.32
C GLN A 106 11.98 6.76 -1.67
N GLY A 107 10.68 6.93 -1.40
CA GLY A 107 10.16 8.14 -0.76
C GLY A 107 9.83 9.29 -1.71
N LEU A 108 9.94 9.08 -3.02
CA LEU A 108 9.49 10.00 -4.07
C LEU A 108 8.35 9.38 -4.89
N PRO A 109 7.44 10.19 -5.48
CA PRO A 109 6.41 9.64 -6.36
C PRO A 109 7.03 9.06 -7.65
N ASP A 110 6.66 7.83 -7.98
CA ASP A 110 7.02 7.19 -9.24
C ASP A 110 6.11 7.75 -10.35
N ARG A 111 6.69 8.54 -11.25
CA ARG A 111 5.95 9.26 -12.32
C ARG A 111 5.22 8.32 -13.26
N ALA A 112 5.83 7.18 -13.60
CA ALA A 112 5.26 6.22 -14.53
C ALA A 112 4.07 5.49 -13.90
N ARG A 113 4.21 5.06 -12.64
CA ARG A 113 3.10 4.43 -11.91
C ARG A 113 1.95 5.41 -11.66
N LEU A 114 2.27 6.66 -11.31
CA LEU A 114 1.26 7.69 -11.11
C LEU A 114 0.46 7.97 -12.39
N GLY A 115 1.13 8.00 -13.56
CA GLY A 115 0.48 8.07 -14.87
C GLY A 115 -0.41 6.86 -15.15
N GLY A 116 0.07 5.64 -14.85
CA GLY A 116 -0.74 4.43 -14.98
C GLY A 116 -2.03 4.44 -14.14
N TRP A 117 -1.96 4.95 -12.91
CA TRP A 117 -3.16 5.16 -12.08
C TRP A 117 -4.09 6.22 -12.66
N LEU A 118 -3.55 7.31 -13.22
CA LEU A 118 -4.36 8.34 -13.86
C LEU A 118 -5.12 7.80 -15.07
N VAL A 119 -4.45 7.00 -15.92
CA VAL A 119 -5.08 6.30 -17.04
C VAL A 119 -6.20 5.38 -16.54
N ALA A 120 -5.93 4.57 -15.52
CA ALA A 120 -6.93 3.66 -14.96
C ALA A 120 -8.17 4.39 -14.38
N PHE A 121 -7.97 5.57 -13.78
CA PHE A 121 -9.08 6.41 -13.31
C PHE A 121 -9.84 7.07 -14.47
N ALA A 122 -9.17 7.43 -15.56
CA ALA A 122 -9.82 7.93 -16.76
C ALA A 122 -10.67 6.84 -17.43
N ASP A 123 -10.15 5.63 -17.54
CA ASP A 123 -10.85 4.45 -18.07
C ASP A 123 -12.06 4.05 -17.22
N ALA A 124 -12.00 4.28 -15.90
CA ALA A 124 -13.12 4.12 -14.98
C ALA A 124 -14.25 5.15 -15.19
N GLY A 125 -14.02 6.15 -16.03
CA GLY A 125 -14.98 7.17 -16.42
C GLY A 125 -14.82 8.50 -15.69
N GLU A 126 -15.43 9.54 -16.26
CA GLU A 126 -15.25 10.93 -15.84
C GLU A 126 -15.55 11.19 -14.35
N GLU A 127 -16.57 10.53 -13.78
CA GLU A 127 -16.89 10.69 -12.35
C GLU A 127 -15.83 10.05 -11.45
N ALA A 128 -15.23 8.94 -11.88
CA ALA A 128 -14.14 8.29 -11.15
C ALA A 128 -12.87 9.13 -11.24
N LEU A 129 -12.53 9.64 -12.43
CA LEU A 129 -11.42 10.56 -12.63
C LEU A 129 -11.55 11.83 -11.78
N LEU A 130 -12.73 12.45 -11.73
CA LEU A 130 -12.96 13.63 -10.88
C LEU A 130 -12.84 13.30 -9.38
N ARG A 131 -13.33 12.13 -8.94
CA ARG A 131 -13.13 11.68 -7.55
C ARG A 131 -11.65 11.48 -7.24
N ALA A 132 -10.91 10.81 -8.11
CA ALA A 132 -9.49 10.57 -7.96
C ALA A 132 -8.70 11.89 -7.92
N ALA A 133 -9.00 12.83 -8.82
CA ALA A 133 -8.38 14.15 -8.85
C ALA A 133 -8.54 14.90 -7.52
N ARG A 134 -9.71 14.77 -6.86
CA ARG A 134 -9.98 15.40 -5.56
C ARG A 134 -9.44 14.64 -4.36
N ALA A 135 -9.33 13.32 -4.46
CA ALA A 135 -8.97 12.44 -3.35
C ALA A 135 -7.46 12.21 -3.23
N VAL A 136 -6.79 12.03 -4.35
CA VAL A 136 -5.33 11.88 -4.41
C VAL A 136 -4.67 13.23 -4.15
N ASP A 137 -3.47 13.17 -3.57
CA ASP A 137 -2.72 14.33 -3.14
C ASP A 137 -2.50 15.33 -4.27
N PHE A 138 -2.76 16.60 -3.99
CA PHE A 138 -2.65 17.66 -4.99
C PHE A 138 -1.20 17.82 -5.47
N GLU A 139 -0.25 17.65 -4.55
CA GLU A 139 1.18 17.68 -4.78
C GLU A 139 1.63 16.53 -5.69
N ALA A 140 1.06 15.32 -5.53
CA ALA A 140 1.34 14.21 -6.43
C ALA A 140 0.92 14.54 -7.86
N TRP A 141 -0.30 15.06 -8.07
CA TRP A 141 -0.74 15.50 -9.39
C TRP A 141 0.12 16.63 -9.95
N THR A 142 0.46 17.62 -9.12
CA THR A 142 1.32 18.73 -9.53
C THR A 142 2.65 18.23 -10.07
N LEU A 143 3.29 17.31 -9.34
CA LEU A 143 4.57 16.76 -9.76
C LEU A 143 4.47 15.89 -11.02
N HIS A 144 3.38 15.14 -11.18
CA HIS A 144 3.13 14.39 -12.42
C HIS A 144 3.01 15.35 -13.60
N LEU A 145 2.24 16.44 -13.47
CA LEU A 145 2.13 17.43 -14.54
C LEU A 145 3.46 18.14 -14.80
N MET A 146 4.23 18.49 -13.77
CA MET A 146 5.56 19.11 -13.95
C MET A 146 6.53 18.23 -14.75
N ASP A 147 6.44 16.91 -14.62
CA ASP A 147 7.25 15.94 -15.37
C ASP A 147 6.80 15.83 -16.84
N ARG A 148 5.49 15.90 -17.09
CA ARG A 148 4.90 15.64 -18.41
C ARG A 148 4.73 16.89 -19.28
N ILE A 149 4.43 18.04 -18.68
CA ILE A 149 4.08 19.26 -19.40
C ILE A 149 4.84 20.51 -18.91
N GLU A 150 5.06 21.41 -19.86
CA GLU A 150 5.36 22.82 -19.58
C GLU A 150 4.09 23.64 -19.74
N VAL A 151 3.85 24.60 -18.83
CA VAL A 151 2.68 25.48 -18.89
C VAL A 151 3.12 26.91 -19.14
N VAL A 152 2.72 27.47 -20.28
CA VAL A 152 2.95 28.86 -20.65
C VAL A 152 1.69 29.68 -20.35
N LEU A 153 1.83 30.67 -19.46
CA LEU A 153 0.75 31.61 -19.15
C LEU A 153 0.76 32.78 -20.13
N LYS A 154 -0.40 33.10 -20.71
CA LYS A 154 -0.58 34.29 -21.53
C LYS A 154 -0.24 35.57 -20.72
N PRO A 155 0.71 36.40 -21.17
CA PRO A 155 1.04 37.65 -20.50
C PRO A 155 -0.16 38.62 -20.50
N SER A 156 -0.36 39.29 -19.37
CA SER A 156 -1.41 40.31 -19.26
C SER A 156 -1.02 41.59 -19.99
N GLY A 157 -1.88 42.07 -20.89
CA GLY A 157 -1.68 43.35 -21.59
C GLY A 157 -0.71 43.31 -22.77
N ASP A 158 -0.30 42.11 -23.19
CA ASP A 158 0.49 41.92 -24.42
C ASP A 158 -0.44 41.53 -25.59
N GLU A 159 -0.73 42.50 -26.45
CA GLU A 159 -1.60 42.32 -27.63
C GLU A 159 -0.88 41.62 -28.80
N ASP A 160 0.45 41.67 -28.82
CA ASP A 160 1.30 41.07 -29.86
C ASP A 160 1.71 39.63 -29.50
N TRP A 161 1.37 39.16 -28.29
CA TRP A 161 1.64 37.80 -27.85
C TRP A 161 0.91 36.78 -28.72
N THR A 162 1.65 35.75 -29.14
CA THR A 162 1.11 34.63 -29.92
C THR A 162 1.26 33.33 -29.14
N PRO A 163 0.25 32.45 -29.20
CA PRO A 163 0.31 31.19 -28.47
C PRO A 163 1.42 30.28 -29.01
N PRO A 164 2.08 29.51 -28.13
CA PRO A 164 3.08 28.55 -28.55
C PRO A 164 2.45 27.51 -29.48
N THR A 165 3.19 27.12 -30.53
CA THR A 165 2.69 26.15 -31.51
C THR A 165 2.49 24.79 -30.83
N GLY A 166 1.31 24.19 -31.04
CA GLY A 166 0.98 22.89 -30.45
C GLY A 166 0.53 22.94 -28.97
N GLY A 167 0.46 24.13 -28.37
CA GLY A 167 -0.02 24.27 -26.99
C GLY A 167 -1.51 23.94 -26.85
N LEU A 168 -1.84 22.96 -26.01
CA LEU A 168 -3.21 22.66 -25.60
C LEU A 168 -3.71 23.74 -24.64
N THR A 169 -4.89 24.29 -24.91
CA THR A 169 -5.54 25.27 -24.01
C THR A 169 -7.04 25.03 -23.95
N LEU A 170 -7.61 25.15 -22.74
CA LEU A 170 -9.06 25.05 -22.51
C LEU A 170 -9.70 26.41 -22.20
N ASP A 171 -8.91 27.37 -21.72
CA ASP A 171 -9.39 28.68 -21.25
C ASP A 171 -8.76 29.88 -21.98
N GLY A 172 -7.83 29.62 -22.90
CA GLY A 172 -7.09 30.63 -23.64
C GLY A 172 -6.08 31.42 -22.81
N GLN A 173 -5.84 31.02 -21.55
CA GLN A 173 -4.88 31.64 -20.64
C GLN A 173 -3.66 30.75 -20.39
N PHE A 174 -3.88 29.47 -20.08
CA PHE A 174 -2.80 28.50 -19.91
C PHE A 174 -2.64 27.66 -21.17
N TYR A 175 -1.40 27.51 -21.62
CA TYR A 175 -1.03 26.70 -22.77
C TYR A 175 -0.09 25.59 -22.31
N ALA A 176 -0.60 24.36 -22.26
CA ALA A 176 0.16 23.17 -21.88
C ALA A 176 0.85 22.59 -23.11
N LEU A 177 2.14 22.31 -22.99
CA LEU A 177 3.01 21.74 -24.02
C LEU A 177 3.64 20.46 -23.47
N PRO A 178 3.80 19.39 -24.27
CA PRO A 178 4.57 18.22 -23.84
C PRO A 178 6.01 18.63 -23.54
N ARG A 179 6.58 18.11 -22.44
CA ARG A 179 8.00 18.34 -22.13
C ARG A 179 8.93 17.60 -23.08
N LYS A 180 8.56 16.38 -23.51
CA LYS A 180 9.36 15.56 -24.42
C LYS A 180 8.60 15.33 -25.73
N GLU A 181 9.32 15.33 -26.85
CA GLU A 181 8.72 15.04 -28.15
C GLU A 181 8.19 13.60 -28.17
N GLY A 182 6.93 13.43 -28.54
CA GLY A 182 6.26 12.12 -28.56
C GLY A 182 5.63 11.69 -27.24
N ASP A 183 5.63 12.55 -26.22
CA ASP A 183 4.84 12.32 -25.01
C ASP A 183 3.35 12.22 -25.36
N ASP A 184 2.73 11.08 -25.01
CA ASP A 184 1.29 10.95 -24.97
C ASP A 184 0.75 11.73 -23.76
N LEU A 185 -0.27 12.56 -24.00
CA LEU A 185 -0.88 13.43 -22.99
C LEU A 185 -2.39 13.20 -22.93
N GLU A 186 -2.91 12.09 -23.46
CA GLU A 186 -4.35 11.80 -23.46
C GLU A 186 -4.93 11.82 -22.05
N GLU A 187 -4.27 11.15 -21.10
CA GLU A 187 -4.69 11.07 -19.70
C GLU A 187 -4.72 12.44 -19.01
N LEU A 188 -3.72 13.29 -19.29
CA LEU A 188 -3.67 14.66 -18.78
C LEU A 188 -4.72 15.55 -19.44
N THR A 189 -4.94 15.36 -20.74
CA THR A 189 -5.95 16.09 -21.49
C THR A 189 -7.34 15.80 -20.92
N ASP A 190 -7.64 14.54 -20.62
CA ASP A 190 -8.90 14.14 -20.02
C ASP A 190 -9.04 14.68 -18.60
N LEU A 191 -8.01 14.57 -17.76
CA LEU A 191 -8.00 15.18 -16.43
C LEU A 191 -8.28 16.69 -16.49
N LEU A 192 -7.56 17.42 -17.33
CA LEU A 192 -7.71 18.87 -17.47
C LEU A 192 -9.10 19.25 -18.01
N ARG A 193 -9.65 18.49 -18.96
CA ARG A 193 -11.02 18.72 -19.49
C ARG A 193 -12.06 18.52 -18.41
N VAL A 194 -11.97 17.43 -17.64
CA VAL A 194 -12.91 17.12 -16.57
C VAL A 194 -12.87 18.18 -15.47
N LEU A 195 -11.67 18.57 -15.04
CA LEU A 195 -11.50 19.62 -14.06
C LEU A 195 -11.99 20.97 -14.59
N PHE A 196 -11.68 21.35 -15.83
CA PHE A 196 -12.17 22.60 -16.40
C PHE A 196 -13.70 22.68 -16.41
N GLN A 197 -14.38 21.56 -16.72
CA GLN A 197 -15.84 21.50 -16.79
C GLN A 197 -16.52 21.40 -15.42
N LYS A 198 -15.95 20.65 -14.48
CA LYS A 198 -16.61 20.28 -13.21
C LYS A 198 -15.99 20.90 -11.96
N ASP A 199 -14.76 21.37 -12.03
CA ASP A 199 -14.01 21.97 -10.91
C ASP A 199 -12.93 22.96 -11.40
N TYR A 200 -13.38 24.07 -11.99
CA TYR A 200 -12.48 25.07 -12.58
C TYR A 200 -11.42 25.59 -11.59
N TRP A 201 -11.75 25.67 -10.29
CA TRP A 201 -10.79 26.15 -9.31
C TRP A 201 -9.66 25.14 -9.06
N PHE A 202 -9.97 23.84 -9.07
CA PHE A 202 -8.94 22.81 -9.03
C PHE A 202 -8.06 22.86 -10.29
N TYR A 203 -8.68 22.92 -11.48
CA TYR A 203 -7.96 23.11 -12.76
C TYR A 203 -7.00 24.29 -12.71
N PHE A 204 -7.50 25.46 -12.29
CA PHE A 204 -6.72 26.69 -12.22
C PHE A 204 -5.54 26.57 -11.25
N ARG A 205 -5.78 26.05 -10.03
CA ARG A 205 -4.70 25.87 -9.04
C ARG A 205 -3.65 24.89 -9.54
N LEU A 206 -4.06 23.77 -10.14
CA LEU A 206 -3.14 22.75 -10.63
C LEU A 206 -2.19 23.32 -11.69
N LEU A 207 -2.71 24.06 -12.67
CA LEU A 207 -1.87 24.70 -13.69
C LEU A 207 -1.00 25.83 -13.13
N GLN A 208 -1.50 26.62 -12.17
CA GLN A 208 -0.67 27.60 -11.47
C GLN A 208 0.48 26.94 -10.72
N SER A 209 0.23 25.81 -10.07
CA SER A 209 1.27 25.09 -9.33
C SER A 209 2.38 24.59 -10.26
N VAL A 210 2.04 24.08 -11.45
CA VAL A 210 3.04 23.70 -12.46
C VAL A 210 3.92 24.89 -12.90
N VAL A 211 3.37 26.11 -12.93
CA VAL A 211 4.11 27.31 -13.33
C VAL A 211 5.01 27.84 -12.20
N TRP A 212 4.54 27.81 -10.96
CA TRP A 212 5.13 28.62 -9.87
C TRP A 212 5.74 27.82 -8.73
N GLU A 213 5.32 26.58 -8.49
CA GLU A 213 5.82 25.79 -7.37
C GLU A 213 7.19 25.19 -7.69
N LEU A 214 8.02 25.02 -6.65
CA LEU A 214 9.30 24.33 -6.79
C LEU A 214 9.09 22.82 -6.67
N PRO A 215 9.66 21.99 -7.57
CA PRO A 215 9.50 20.54 -7.50
C PRO A 215 9.92 19.94 -6.15
N SER A 216 11.06 20.37 -5.59
CA SER A 216 11.58 19.83 -4.33
C SER A 216 10.71 20.18 -3.11
N GLU A 217 10.12 21.38 -3.07
CA GLU A 217 9.15 21.74 -2.01
C GLU A 217 7.87 20.92 -2.15
N THR A 218 7.42 20.71 -3.38
CA THR A 218 6.22 19.92 -3.68
C THR A 218 6.43 18.44 -3.32
N GLU A 219 7.61 17.88 -3.58
CA GLU A 219 8.00 16.52 -3.17
C GLU A 219 8.00 16.35 -1.65
N GLU A 220 8.53 17.33 -0.93
CA GLU A 220 8.56 17.30 0.53
C GLU A 220 7.15 17.31 1.15
N TRP A 221 6.24 18.10 0.57
CA TRP A 221 4.83 18.11 0.98
C TRP A 221 4.14 16.79 0.66
N ALA A 222 4.28 16.30 -0.58
CA ALA A 222 3.71 15.02 -0.98
C ALA A 222 4.16 13.89 -0.06
N ARG A 223 5.45 13.84 0.26
CA ARG A 223 6.05 12.85 1.16
C ARG A 223 5.47 12.92 2.57
N ARG A 224 5.27 14.14 3.10
CA ARG A 224 4.71 14.36 4.44
C ARG A 224 3.24 13.93 4.51
N TRP A 225 2.42 14.32 3.53
CA TRP A 225 1.00 13.94 3.50
C TRP A 225 0.81 12.44 3.33
N ARG A 226 1.56 11.84 2.40
CA ARG A 226 1.57 10.38 2.21
C ARG A 226 2.03 9.66 3.47
N GLY A 227 3.06 10.17 4.16
CA GLY A 227 3.55 9.61 5.42
C GLY A 227 2.44 9.48 6.47
N GLY A 228 1.69 10.57 6.73
CA GLY A 228 0.59 10.53 7.69
C GLY A 228 -0.52 9.53 7.30
N ARG A 229 -0.87 9.45 6.01
CA ARG A 229 -1.88 8.48 5.53
C ARG A 229 -1.38 7.04 5.61
N LEU A 230 -0.09 6.79 5.35
CA LEU A 230 0.52 5.48 5.54
C LEU A 230 0.54 5.07 7.02
N GLU A 231 0.79 6.01 7.93
CA GLU A 231 0.70 5.76 9.37
C GLU A 231 -0.73 5.40 9.79
N ASP A 232 -1.74 6.11 9.28
CA ASP A 232 -3.14 5.73 9.45
C ASP A 232 -3.42 4.33 8.89
N LEU A 233 -2.69 3.94 7.84
CA LEU A 233 -2.74 2.61 7.27
C LEU A 233 -1.92 1.55 8.07
N GLY A 234 -1.27 1.94 9.17
CA GLY A 234 -0.45 1.08 10.01
C GLY A 234 0.97 0.85 9.49
N PHE A 235 1.45 1.63 8.52
CA PHE A 235 2.83 1.65 8.03
C PHE A 235 3.58 2.85 8.65
N PRO A 236 4.47 2.62 9.64
CA PRO A 236 5.13 3.71 10.34
C PRO A 236 6.28 4.33 9.53
N PRO A 237 6.82 5.48 9.97
CA PRO A 237 7.96 6.11 9.32
C PRO A 237 9.19 5.20 9.26
N LEU A 238 10.02 5.35 8.21
CA LEU A 238 11.18 4.50 7.95
C LEU A 238 12.15 4.40 9.15
N GLY A 239 12.37 5.50 9.87
CA GLY A 239 13.24 5.51 11.05
C GLY A 239 12.74 4.59 12.17
N GLU A 240 11.43 4.60 12.43
CA GLU A 240 10.80 3.74 13.44
C GLU A 240 10.73 2.28 13.00
N ALA A 241 10.51 2.06 11.71
CA ALA A 241 10.54 0.74 11.09
C ALA A 241 11.93 0.09 11.23
N LYS A 242 13.00 0.83 10.91
CA LYS A 242 14.39 0.37 11.01
C LYS A 242 14.83 0.03 12.44
N ALA A 243 14.17 0.59 13.45
CA ALA A 243 14.45 0.24 14.85
C ALA A 243 14.23 -1.26 15.16
N LEU A 244 13.47 -1.99 14.33
CA LEU A 244 13.35 -3.45 14.41
C LEU A 244 14.69 -4.18 14.26
N TYR A 245 15.67 -3.57 13.59
CA TYR A 245 17.00 -4.15 13.37
C TYR A 245 18.06 -3.61 14.34
N SER A 246 17.64 -2.94 15.42
CA SER A 246 18.54 -2.41 16.43
C SER A 246 19.41 -3.53 17.02
N PHE A 247 20.70 -3.21 17.17
CA PHE A 247 21.65 -4.10 17.83
C PHE A 247 21.28 -4.30 19.30
N MET A 248 21.48 -5.52 19.80
CA MET A 248 21.31 -5.85 21.20
C MET A 248 22.57 -6.48 21.77
N GLY A 249 23.01 -5.98 22.93
CA GLY A 249 24.07 -6.62 23.69
C GLY A 249 23.60 -7.90 24.40
N ASP A 250 24.55 -8.75 24.79
CA ASP A 250 24.32 -10.02 25.48
C ASP A 250 23.41 -9.94 26.71
N HIS A 251 23.54 -8.87 27.50
CA HIS A 251 22.71 -8.65 28.68
C HIS A 251 21.25 -8.37 28.28
N GLU A 252 21.07 -7.57 27.23
CA GLU A 252 19.74 -7.24 26.72
C GLU A 252 19.09 -8.50 26.13
N LEU A 253 19.81 -9.26 25.30
CA LEU A 253 19.29 -10.49 24.67
C LEU A 253 18.66 -11.44 25.69
N ARG A 254 19.27 -11.59 26.87
CA ARG A 254 18.80 -12.48 27.94
C ARG A 254 17.75 -11.86 28.86
N ALA A 255 17.54 -10.56 28.80
CA ALA A 255 16.64 -9.88 29.73
C ALA A 255 15.18 -10.27 29.48
N LEU A 256 14.49 -10.72 30.53
CA LEU A 256 13.04 -10.84 30.54
C LEU A 256 12.42 -9.59 31.18
N PRO A 257 11.45 -8.93 30.53
CA PRO A 257 10.66 -7.89 31.14
C PRO A 257 10.01 -8.37 32.45
N SER A 258 9.96 -7.48 33.44
CA SER A 258 9.30 -7.71 34.72
C SER A 258 7.77 -7.55 34.65
N GLU A 259 7.26 -6.86 33.64
CA GLU A 259 5.81 -6.68 33.44
C GLU A 259 5.22 -7.83 32.63
N GLU A 260 4.12 -8.40 33.14
CA GLU A 260 3.25 -9.29 32.37
C GLU A 260 2.32 -8.42 31.52
N ARG A 261 2.30 -8.68 30.20
CA ARG A 261 1.46 -8.03 29.16
C ARG A 261 2.04 -6.76 28.52
N PRO A 262 2.92 -6.92 27.52
CA PRO A 262 3.37 -5.81 26.69
C PRO A 262 2.33 -5.34 25.67
N TRP A 263 1.20 -6.05 25.49
CA TRP A 263 0.17 -5.73 24.49
C TRP A 263 -0.59 -4.45 24.85
N ARG A 264 -0.02 -3.28 24.54
CA ARG A 264 -0.79 -2.02 24.52
C ARG A 264 -1.56 -2.00 23.21
N LEU A 265 -2.83 -2.37 23.28
CA LEU A 265 -3.77 -2.18 22.17
C LEU A 265 -3.84 -0.68 21.85
N SER A 266 -3.41 -0.28 20.66
CA SER A 266 -4.07 0.83 20.00
C SER A 266 -5.38 0.26 19.42
N GLU A 267 -6.51 0.88 19.73
CA GLU A 267 -7.80 0.58 19.09
C GLU A 267 -7.83 1.12 17.65
N TRP A 268 -6.75 0.90 16.88
CA TRP A 268 -6.68 1.38 15.51
C TRP A 268 -7.54 0.47 14.63
N PRO A 269 -8.48 1.01 13.84
CA PRO A 269 -9.12 0.22 12.80
C PRO A 269 -8.02 -0.21 11.82
N LEU A 270 -7.81 -1.52 11.68
CA LEU A 270 -6.86 -2.00 10.69
C LEU A 270 -7.45 -1.74 9.28
N PRO A 271 -6.72 -1.05 8.41
CA PRO A 271 -7.17 -0.74 7.05
C PRO A 271 -6.94 -1.91 6.07
N VAL A 272 -6.42 -3.01 6.57
CA VAL A 272 -6.11 -4.25 5.83
C VAL A 272 -7.00 -5.33 6.41
N TRP A 273 -7.44 -6.27 5.57
CA TRP A 273 -8.15 -7.42 6.08
C TRP A 273 -7.19 -8.22 6.98
N MET A 274 -7.62 -8.57 8.19
CA MET A 274 -6.88 -9.51 9.00
C MET A 274 -7.07 -10.90 8.38
N PRO A 275 -6.05 -11.51 7.75
CA PRO A 275 -6.19 -12.89 7.33
C PRO A 275 -6.48 -13.72 8.59
N ASN A 276 -7.34 -14.73 8.44
CA ASN A 276 -7.28 -15.85 9.36
C ASN A 276 -5.85 -16.39 9.23
N LEU A 277 -4.99 -16.20 10.25
CA LEU A 277 -3.69 -16.85 10.27
C LEU A 277 -3.95 -18.32 9.95
N PRO A 278 -3.23 -18.92 8.98
CA PRO A 278 -3.50 -20.28 8.58
C PRO A 278 -3.52 -21.15 9.83
N ALA A 279 -4.70 -21.66 10.17
CA ALA A 279 -4.88 -22.45 11.38
C ALA A 279 -4.12 -23.79 11.32
N SER A 280 -3.34 -24.06 10.26
CA SER A 280 -2.85 -25.42 10.01
C SER A 280 -1.72 -25.64 8.98
N THR A 281 -1.00 -24.63 8.44
CA THR A 281 0.05 -24.94 7.42
C THR A 281 1.51 -24.74 7.82
N GLU A 282 1.84 -24.34 9.05
CA GLU A 282 3.16 -24.66 9.63
C GLU A 282 3.04 -24.86 11.15
N ALA A 283 2.78 -26.10 11.56
CA ALA A 283 3.01 -26.54 12.94
C ALA A 283 4.52 -26.52 13.34
N ASP A 284 5.39 -26.04 12.45
CA ASP A 284 6.85 -26.05 12.60
C ASP A 284 7.42 -24.78 13.26
N SER A 285 6.72 -23.64 13.25
CA SER A 285 7.22 -22.43 13.93
C SER A 285 6.90 -22.42 15.43
N ALA A 286 7.87 -22.08 16.27
CA ALA A 286 7.66 -21.97 17.72
C ALA A 286 6.63 -20.88 18.08
N LEU A 287 6.58 -19.81 17.29
CA LEU A 287 5.60 -18.73 17.44
C LEU A 287 4.16 -19.25 17.31
N PHE A 288 3.83 -19.99 16.24
CA PHE A 288 2.46 -20.44 16.03
C PHE A 288 2.04 -21.55 17.00
N ARG A 289 3.00 -22.39 17.44
CA ARG A 289 2.75 -23.32 18.55
C ARG A 289 2.43 -22.59 19.87
N ALA A 290 3.18 -21.53 20.19
CA ALA A 290 2.93 -20.72 21.37
C ALA A 290 1.58 -19.98 21.26
N PHE A 291 1.27 -19.41 20.10
CA PHE A 291 -0.01 -18.77 19.80
C PHE A 291 -1.20 -19.71 19.99
N ALA A 292 -1.12 -20.95 19.48
CA ALA A 292 -2.18 -21.94 19.62
C ALA A 292 -2.49 -22.27 21.09
N ALA A 293 -1.47 -22.19 21.96
CA ALA A 293 -1.60 -22.41 23.40
C ALA A 293 -2.12 -21.19 24.18
N LEU A 294 -2.26 -20.01 23.55
CA LEU A 294 -2.79 -18.82 24.21
C LEU A 294 -4.29 -18.95 24.53
N PRO A 295 -4.74 -18.36 25.67
CA PRO A 295 -6.16 -18.18 25.94
C PRO A 295 -6.86 -17.41 24.81
N GLU A 296 -8.14 -17.70 24.56
CA GLU A 296 -8.90 -17.07 23.47
C GLU A 296 -8.89 -15.53 23.52
N GLY A 297 -8.93 -14.96 24.72
CA GLY A 297 -8.90 -13.50 24.92
C GLY A 297 -7.59 -12.83 24.48
N ASP A 298 -6.48 -13.56 24.46
CA ASP A 298 -5.15 -13.02 24.12
C ASP A 298 -4.79 -13.20 22.64
N ARG A 299 -5.55 -14.03 21.90
CA ARG A 299 -5.26 -14.32 20.49
C ARG A 299 -5.44 -13.11 19.59
N ARG A 300 -6.53 -12.35 19.75
CA ARG A 300 -6.78 -11.15 18.93
C ARG A 300 -5.74 -10.05 19.15
N PRO A 301 -5.41 -9.66 20.40
CA PRO A 301 -4.33 -8.69 20.65
C PRO A 301 -2.99 -9.10 20.04
N PHE A 302 -2.63 -10.39 20.16
CA PHE A 302 -1.42 -10.93 19.52
C PHE A 302 -1.44 -10.73 17.99
N LEU A 303 -2.55 -11.05 17.32
CA LEU A 303 -2.67 -10.90 15.88
C LEU A 303 -2.46 -9.45 15.43
N LEU A 304 -3.03 -8.49 16.17
CA LEU A 304 -2.91 -7.07 15.84
C LEU A 304 -1.46 -6.59 15.93
N GLU A 305 -0.76 -6.89 17.02
CA GLU A 305 0.63 -6.48 17.16
C GLU A 305 1.55 -7.22 16.18
N PHE A 306 1.27 -8.49 15.90
CA PHE A 306 2.04 -9.24 14.92
C PHE A 306 1.91 -8.62 13.51
N LEU A 307 0.71 -8.13 13.15
CA LEU A 307 0.51 -7.33 11.94
C LEU A 307 1.26 -6.00 11.98
N THR A 308 1.30 -5.31 13.12
CA THR A 308 2.10 -4.09 13.28
C THR A 308 3.60 -4.35 13.03
N VAL A 309 4.14 -5.47 13.53
CA VAL A 309 5.53 -5.85 13.25
C VAL A 309 5.73 -6.17 11.77
N ALA A 310 4.76 -6.85 11.13
CA ALA A 310 4.83 -7.14 9.70
C ALA A 310 4.81 -5.87 8.84
N ASN A 311 3.94 -4.90 9.13
CA ASN A 311 3.93 -3.62 8.42
C ASN A 311 5.23 -2.85 8.61
N ARG A 312 5.78 -2.84 9.83
CA ARG A 312 7.11 -2.27 10.12
C ARG A 312 8.20 -2.95 9.31
N LEU A 313 8.18 -4.27 9.18
CA LEU A 313 9.14 -5.00 8.36
C LEU A 313 9.00 -4.63 6.88
N ALA A 314 7.76 -4.53 6.37
CA ALA A 314 7.52 -4.13 4.99
C ALA A 314 8.15 -2.77 4.68
N VAL A 315 8.03 -1.79 5.59
CA VAL A 315 8.69 -0.48 5.44
C VAL A 315 10.21 -0.60 5.61
N ALA A 316 10.69 -1.31 6.64
CA ALA A 316 12.11 -1.38 6.95
C ALA A 316 12.93 -2.09 5.86
N ASP A 317 12.32 -3.08 5.20
CA ASP A 317 12.92 -3.87 4.12
C ASP A 317 12.64 -3.29 2.72
N ASP A 318 12.01 -2.11 2.63
CA ASP A 318 11.64 -1.46 1.38
C ASP A 318 10.82 -2.37 0.44
N LEU A 319 9.86 -3.10 1.02
CA LEU A 319 8.97 -3.97 0.26
C LEU A 319 7.91 -3.14 -0.50
N PRO A 320 7.47 -3.59 -1.69
CA PRO A 320 6.43 -2.92 -2.45
C PRO A 320 5.08 -2.99 -1.73
N LEU A 321 4.67 -1.92 -1.05
CA LEU A 321 3.50 -1.93 -0.17
C LEU A 321 2.17 -2.17 -0.89
N GLY A 322 2.10 -1.90 -2.20
CA GLY A 322 0.95 -2.19 -3.07
C GLY A 322 0.81 -3.65 -3.50
N GLU A 323 1.76 -4.52 -3.18
CA GLU A 323 1.69 -5.93 -3.58
C GLU A 323 1.03 -6.82 -2.51
N ALA A 324 0.09 -7.66 -2.94
CA ALA A 324 -0.60 -8.61 -2.06
C ALA A 324 0.35 -9.59 -1.33
N GLU A 325 1.53 -9.84 -1.90
CA GLU A 325 2.54 -10.77 -1.36
C GLU A 325 3.44 -10.12 -0.29
N THR A 326 3.40 -8.80 -0.15
CA THR A 326 4.27 -8.05 0.78
C THR A 326 3.97 -8.40 2.23
N LEU A 327 2.70 -8.40 2.62
CA LEU A 327 2.31 -8.74 3.98
C LEU A 327 2.61 -10.21 4.33
N PRO A 328 2.25 -11.22 3.49
CA PRO A 328 2.69 -12.60 3.69
C PRO A 328 4.20 -12.77 3.84
N THR A 329 4.99 -12.08 3.01
CA THR A 329 6.46 -12.11 3.07
C THR A 329 6.98 -11.54 4.39
N ALA A 330 6.44 -10.39 4.80
CA ALA A 330 6.80 -9.74 6.06
C ALA A 330 6.40 -10.58 7.27
N LEU A 331 5.21 -11.18 7.26
CA LEU A 331 4.72 -12.09 8.31
C LEU A 331 5.59 -13.35 8.43
N ALA A 332 6.02 -13.93 7.31
CA ALA A 332 6.91 -15.09 7.32
C ALA A 332 8.27 -14.74 7.94
N LYS A 333 8.84 -13.57 7.59
CA LYS A 333 10.08 -13.07 8.19
C LYS A 333 9.91 -12.79 9.69
N ALA A 334 8.81 -12.16 10.08
CA ALA A 334 8.46 -11.90 11.47
C ALA A 334 8.37 -13.21 12.27
N ALA A 335 7.63 -14.19 11.74
CA ALA A 335 7.43 -15.49 12.38
C ALA A 335 8.74 -16.25 12.59
N ARG A 336 9.64 -16.23 11.59
CA ARG A 336 10.95 -16.88 11.67
C ARG A 336 11.79 -16.32 12.81
N PHE A 337 12.01 -15.01 12.84
CA PHE A 337 12.85 -14.39 13.87
C PHE A 337 12.18 -14.40 15.25
N ALA A 338 10.88 -14.15 15.34
CA ALA A 338 10.17 -14.25 16.61
C ALA A 338 10.20 -15.68 17.18
N SER A 339 10.13 -16.73 16.33
CA SER A 339 10.28 -18.12 16.78
C SER A 339 11.65 -18.38 17.41
N LEU A 340 12.73 -17.90 16.79
CA LEU A 340 14.09 -18.00 17.35
C LEU A 340 14.21 -17.26 18.69
N GLY A 341 13.63 -16.07 18.79
CA GLY A 341 13.60 -15.30 20.03
C GLY A 341 12.85 -16.01 21.17
N ILE A 342 11.71 -16.64 20.85
CA ILE A 342 10.92 -17.42 21.81
C ILE A 342 11.72 -18.63 22.30
N GLU A 343 12.32 -19.39 21.38
CA GLU A 343 13.11 -20.59 21.71
C GLU A 343 14.30 -20.23 22.62
N TYR A 344 15.03 -19.16 22.28
CA TYR A 344 16.15 -18.68 23.07
C TYR A 344 15.73 -18.28 24.50
N LEU A 345 14.72 -17.42 24.63
CA LEU A 345 14.27 -16.94 25.93
C LEU A 345 13.61 -18.05 26.78
N SER A 346 12.91 -18.99 26.13
CA SER A 346 12.35 -20.16 26.82
C SER A 346 13.46 -21.02 27.41
N ALA A 347 14.54 -21.25 26.65
CA ALA A 347 15.69 -22.05 27.10
C ALA A 347 16.49 -21.37 28.21
N GLU A 348 16.76 -20.06 28.08
CA GLU A 348 17.52 -19.29 29.08
C GLU A 348 16.82 -19.21 30.44
N HIS A 349 15.48 -19.15 30.47
CA HIS A 349 14.71 -18.95 31.70
C HIS A 349 13.92 -20.18 32.19
N GLY A 350 13.92 -21.27 31.42
CA GLY A 350 13.15 -22.48 31.75
C GLY A 350 11.63 -22.28 31.72
N GLU A 351 11.16 -21.30 30.95
CA GLU A 351 9.76 -20.93 30.82
C GLU A 351 9.12 -21.57 29.59
N SER A 352 7.79 -21.68 29.59
CA SER A 352 7.07 -22.16 28.40
C SER A 352 7.04 -21.10 27.30
N ALA A 353 7.04 -21.52 26.03
CA ALA A 353 6.93 -20.62 24.88
C ALA A 353 5.69 -19.71 24.94
N ALA A 354 4.56 -20.23 25.45
CA ALA A 354 3.34 -19.44 25.66
C ALA A 354 3.51 -18.39 26.77
N THR A 355 4.25 -18.71 27.83
CA THR A 355 4.60 -17.76 28.91
C THR A 355 5.49 -16.64 28.36
N ILE A 356 6.52 -16.99 27.58
CA ILE A 356 7.40 -16.01 26.93
C ILE A 356 6.58 -15.10 26.02
N LEU A 357 5.68 -15.67 25.22
CA LEU A 357 4.83 -14.89 24.33
C LEU A 357 3.99 -13.87 25.10
N LEU A 358 3.39 -14.22 26.25
CA LEU A 358 2.60 -13.29 27.06
C LEU A 358 3.42 -12.20 27.78
N ARG A 359 4.74 -12.38 27.91
CA ARG A 359 5.63 -11.48 28.66
C ARG A 359 6.47 -10.56 27.77
N VAL A 360 6.67 -10.91 26.50
CA VAL A 360 7.63 -10.25 25.61
C VAL A 360 6.91 -9.78 24.34
N SER A 361 7.13 -8.52 23.94
CA SER A 361 6.51 -7.93 22.74
C SER A 361 6.99 -8.66 21.48
N GLN A 362 6.16 -8.64 20.42
CA GLN A 362 6.53 -9.25 19.14
C GLN A 362 7.77 -8.59 18.54
N GLU A 363 7.89 -7.27 18.68
CA GLU A 363 9.09 -6.52 18.30
C GLU A 363 10.33 -7.05 19.02
N ARG A 364 10.24 -7.28 20.33
CA ARG A 364 11.40 -7.74 21.09
C ARG A 364 11.78 -9.17 20.73
N LEU A 365 10.80 -10.06 20.55
CA LEU A 365 11.04 -11.43 20.10
C LEU A 365 11.71 -11.46 18.73
N PHE A 366 11.23 -10.62 17.81
CA PHE A 366 11.85 -10.42 16.50
C PHE A 366 13.31 -9.98 16.65
N GLN A 367 13.56 -8.91 17.41
CA GLN A 367 14.89 -8.34 17.57
C GLN A 367 15.88 -9.34 18.20
N VAL A 368 15.45 -10.13 19.19
CA VAL A 368 16.30 -11.18 19.79
C VAL A 368 16.67 -12.21 18.72
N GLY A 369 15.69 -12.75 17.99
CA GLY A 369 15.95 -13.73 16.93
C GLY A 369 16.85 -13.18 15.82
N PHE A 370 16.63 -11.94 15.40
CA PHE A 370 17.47 -11.28 14.40
C PHE A 370 18.93 -11.15 14.87
N ASN A 371 19.14 -10.68 16.11
CA ASN A 371 20.49 -10.52 16.66
C ASN A 371 21.21 -11.87 16.85
N LEU A 372 20.50 -12.95 17.16
CA LEU A 372 21.07 -14.31 17.21
C LEU A 372 21.56 -14.78 15.83
N GLU A 373 20.76 -14.59 14.78
CA GLU A 373 21.15 -14.94 13.41
C GLU A 373 22.27 -14.03 12.88
N ARG A 374 22.25 -12.75 13.24
CA ARG A 374 23.32 -11.80 12.93
C ARG A 374 24.64 -12.21 13.57
N ALA A 375 24.63 -12.57 14.85
CA ALA A 375 25.82 -13.07 15.56
C ALA A 375 26.35 -14.36 14.93
N ALA A 376 25.49 -15.16 14.32
CA ALA A 376 25.86 -16.36 13.58
C ALA A 376 26.26 -16.12 12.11
N GLY A 377 26.25 -14.86 11.64
CA GLY A 377 26.59 -14.50 10.26
C GLY A 377 25.55 -14.91 9.22
N ARG A 378 24.29 -15.12 9.63
CA ARG A 378 23.19 -15.59 8.77
C ARG A 378 22.10 -14.55 8.50
N ALA A 379 22.22 -13.37 9.11
CA ALA A 379 21.30 -12.25 8.87
C ALA A 379 22.07 -10.93 8.79
N GLU A 380 21.71 -10.11 7.80
CA GLU A 380 22.16 -8.74 7.64
C GLU A 380 20.94 -7.80 7.75
N PRO A 381 21.12 -6.59 8.29
CA PRO A 381 20.06 -5.58 8.24
C PRO A 381 19.82 -5.16 6.78
N PRO A 382 18.63 -4.62 6.46
CA PRO A 382 18.38 -4.05 5.14
C PRO A 382 19.42 -2.96 4.83
N PRO A 383 19.81 -2.79 3.56
CA PRO A 383 20.76 -1.77 3.16
C PRO A 383 20.28 -0.39 3.62
N LEU A 384 21.22 0.47 3.99
CA LEU A 384 20.91 1.89 4.17
C LEU A 384 20.49 2.44 2.80
N PRO A 385 19.53 3.38 2.72
CA PRO A 385 19.34 4.15 1.51
C PRO A 385 20.69 4.75 1.10
N PRO A 386 20.93 4.91 -0.20
CA PRO A 386 22.12 5.61 -0.68
C PRO A 386 22.25 6.95 0.05
N ASP A 387 23.48 7.36 0.31
CA ASP A 387 23.70 8.71 0.83
C ASP A 387 23.11 9.70 -0.19
N PRO A 388 22.27 10.68 0.20
CA PRO A 388 21.78 11.68 -0.74
C PRO A 388 22.92 12.40 -1.51
N GLU A 389 24.15 12.43 -0.96
CA GLU A 389 25.33 12.90 -1.69
C GLU A 389 25.84 11.91 -2.76
N GLU A 390 25.70 10.60 -2.55
CA GLU A 390 26.03 9.56 -3.54
C GLU A 390 24.99 9.47 -4.66
N GLU A 391 23.71 9.71 -4.33
CA GLU A 391 22.59 9.67 -5.28
C GLU A 391 22.62 10.88 -6.24
N ALA A 392 22.85 12.08 -5.69
CA ALA A 392 23.09 13.29 -6.51
C ALA A 392 24.36 13.19 -7.37
N ALA A 393 25.38 12.46 -6.91
CA ALA A 393 26.59 12.20 -7.69
C ALA A 393 26.35 11.17 -8.80
N ALA A 394 25.47 10.19 -8.60
CA ALA A 394 25.10 9.21 -9.61
C ALA A 394 24.23 9.83 -10.72
N GLU A 395 23.25 10.67 -10.37
CA GLU A 395 22.44 11.40 -11.34
C GLU A 395 23.27 12.39 -12.17
N ALA A 396 24.25 13.07 -11.56
CA ALA A 396 25.16 13.96 -12.28
C ALA A 396 26.11 13.22 -13.25
N THR A 397 26.34 11.92 -13.06
CA THR A 397 27.17 11.10 -13.97
C THR A 397 26.41 10.47 -15.13
N ASP A 398 25.08 10.38 -15.05
CA ASP A 398 24.24 9.90 -16.16
C ASP A 398 23.80 11.03 -17.11
N GLU A 399 24.10 12.29 -16.78
CA GLU A 399 23.89 13.48 -17.64
C GLU A 399 25.14 13.93 -18.45
N GLU A 400 26.28 13.22 -18.37
CA GLU A 400 27.46 13.40 -19.26
C GLU A 400 27.53 12.34 -20.37
#